data_AF-A0AB37I886-F1
#
_entry.id   AF-A0AB37I886-F1
#
_cell.length_a   1.000
_cell.length_b   1.000
_cell.length_c   1.000
_cell.angle_alpha   90.00
_cell.angle_beta   90.00
_cell.angle_gamma   90.00
#
_symmetry.space_group_name_H-M   'P 1'
#
loop_
_entity.id
_entity.type
_entity.pdbx_description
1 polymer ?
#
loop_
_entity_poly.entity_id
_entity_poly.type
_entity_poly.pdbx_seq_one_letter_code
_entity_poly.pdbx_strand_id
1 'polypeptide(L)'
;MSKSSIGAWRSVSPAVHLCVLQPHGVSVGLVAGEQRAALIDCGSTPGQGAALLERARGFAGVPVSHVVVTHPHHDHWFGLAGMSGITSIAHEDLLCDPEAEVLDAAAAIGLSRLPAPDETFSLARSLDLGGVRLETLHLGPAHTRADIVVVVPGEDVIFMGDLVESAGDPQFGPASDIGSWPKVLDDALGASTEATRFVPGHAPAGGEELTVDREFCFRQRAEIAMVQGTIEGLVYRGVTLENALGSAEWPFDEDTMRVALPLAYRRLAEKGVEPRRHLPLV
;
A
#
# COMPACT_ATOMS: atom_id res chain seq x y z
N MET A 1 3.69 6.64 -23.79
CA MET A 1 3.19 6.99 -22.45
C MET A 1 1.67 7.00 -22.52
N SER A 2 1.01 6.13 -21.75
CA SER A 2 -0.45 6.20 -21.60
C SER A 2 -0.83 7.58 -21.03
N LYS A 3 -1.96 8.14 -21.46
CA LYS A 3 -2.38 9.48 -21.05
C LYS A 3 -2.88 9.42 -19.60
N SER A 4 -2.30 10.24 -18.72
CA SER A 4 -2.81 10.36 -17.34
C SER A 4 -4.29 10.76 -17.36
N SER A 5 -5.09 10.10 -16.53
CA SER A 5 -6.49 10.44 -16.34
C SER A 5 -6.94 10.13 -14.92
N ILE A 6 -8.01 10.80 -14.49
CA ILE A 6 -8.64 10.63 -13.18
C ILE A 6 -10.04 10.06 -13.45
N GLY A 7 -10.37 8.91 -12.86
CA GLY A 7 -11.69 8.28 -12.96
C GLY A 7 -12.81 9.15 -12.40
N ALA A 8 -14.07 8.78 -12.65
CA ALA A 8 -15.19 9.40 -11.96
C ALA A 8 -15.20 8.99 -10.48
N TRP A 9 -15.66 9.88 -9.59
CA TRP A 9 -15.89 9.54 -8.19
C TRP A 9 -17.06 8.56 -8.09
N ARG A 10 -16.86 7.46 -7.36
CA ARG A 10 -17.86 6.43 -7.08
C ARG A 10 -18.02 6.28 -5.57
N SER A 11 -19.21 6.50 -5.06
CA SER A 11 -19.52 6.30 -3.63
C SER A 11 -19.54 4.82 -3.30
N VAL A 12 -18.78 4.41 -2.29
CA VAL A 12 -18.84 3.05 -1.69
C VAL A 12 -19.61 3.04 -0.38
N SER A 13 -19.74 4.22 0.23
CA SER A 13 -20.57 4.49 1.40
C SER A 13 -21.02 5.97 1.36
N PRO A 14 -21.90 6.43 2.27
CA PRO A 14 -22.33 7.83 2.31
C PRO A 14 -21.19 8.85 2.35
N ALA A 15 -20.14 8.60 3.13
CA ALA A 15 -19.02 9.53 3.28
C ALA A 15 -17.75 9.15 2.51
N VAL A 16 -17.66 7.94 1.95
CA VAL A 16 -16.46 7.46 1.25
C VAL A 16 -16.69 7.31 -0.25
N HIS A 17 -15.85 8.00 -1.00
CA HIS A 17 -15.86 8.00 -2.46
C HIS A 17 -14.49 7.62 -3.00
N LEU A 18 -14.47 6.81 -4.05
CA LEU A 18 -13.26 6.29 -4.64
C LEU A 18 -13.15 6.72 -6.10
N CYS A 19 -11.94 6.94 -6.58
CA CYS A 19 -11.65 7.05 -8.01
C CYS A 19 -10.34 6.34 -8.34
N VAL A 20 -10.10 6.10 -9.63
CA VAL A 20 -8.89 5.43 -10.10
C VAL A 20 -8.03 6.40 -10.89
N LEU A 21 -6.74 6.46 -10.59
CA LEU A 21 -5.76 7.26 -11.31
C LEU A 21 -5.02 6.40 -12.33
N GLN A 22 -5.10 6.80 -13.59
CA GLN A 22 -4.34 6.18 -14.68
C GLN A 22 -3.04 6.95 -14.93
N PRO A 23 -1.96 6.28 -15.36
CA PRO A 23 -1.94 4.93 -15.93
C PRO A 23 -1.70 3.76 -14.96
N HIS A 24 -1.44 4.04 -13.68
CA HIS A 24 -1.04 3.03 -12.70
C HIS A 24 -2.21 2.28 -12.06
N GLY A 25 -3.46 2.73 -12.29
CA GLY A 25 -4.63 2.11 -11.69
C GLY A 25 -4.76 2.39 -10.19
N VAL A 26 -4.13 3.44 -9.66
CA VAL A 26 -4.11 3.75 -8.23
C VAL A 26 -5.50 4.09 -7.73
N SER A 27 -5.95 3.40 -6.69
CA SER A 27 -7.17 3.69 -5.96
C SER A 27 -6.96 4.89 -5.05
N VAL A 28 -7.75 5.94 -5.24
CA VAL A 28 -7.71 7.14 -4.41
C VAL A 28 -9.02 7.32 -3.67
N GLY A 29 -8.92 7.63 -2.39
CA GLY A 29 -10.05 7.93 -1.52
C GLY A 29 -10.34 9.41 -1.41
N LEU A 30 -11.62 9.75 -1.30
CA LEU A 30 -12.12 11.02 -0.80
C LEU A 30 -13.14 10.71 0.30
N VAL A 31 -12.80 11.09 1.53
CA VAL A 31 -13.69 10.93 2.69
C VAL A 31 -14.21 12.30 3.09
N ALA A 32 -15.54 12.48 3.11
CA ALA A 32 -16.19 13.76 3.37
C ALA A 32 -17.09 13.69 4.62
N GLY A 33 -16.79 14.50 5.62
CA GLY A 33 -17.70 14.76 6.75
C GLY A 33 -18.49 16.05 6.53
N GLU A 34 -19.19 16.50 7.57
CA GLU A 34 -20.04 17.69 7.50
C GLU A 34 -19.26 19.02 7.44
N GLN A 35 -17.98 19.03 7.86
CA GLN A 35 -17.18 20.25 7.96
C GLN A 35 -16.04 20.31 6.95
N ARG A 36 -15.46 19.16 6.60
CA ARG A 36 -14.28 19.07 5.74
C ARG A 36 -14.14 17.69 5.13
N ALA A 37 -13.27 17.57 4.14
CA ALA A 37 -12.91 16.31 3.52
C ALA A 37 -11.39 16.07 3.57
N ALA A 38 -11.01 14.80 3.42
CA ALA A 38 -9.63 14.35 3.27
C ALA A 38 -9.48 13.42 2.07
N LEU A 39 -8.38 13.57 1.34
CA LEU A 39 -7.94 12.62 0.31
C LEU A 39 -7.08 11.51 0.92
N ILE A 40 -7.15 10.32 0.37
CA ILE A 40 -6.24 9.20 0.65
C ILE A 40 -5.49 8.87 -0.64
N ASP A 41 -4.17 9.04 -0.61
CA ASP A 41 -3.23 9.06 -1.74
C ASP A 41 -3.44 10.18 -2.76
N CYS A 42 -2.38 10.45 -3.53
CA CYS A 42 -2.29 11.68 -4.33
C CYS A 42 -1.79 11.51 -5.78
N GLY A 43 -1.44 10.29 -6.19
CA GLY A 43 -1.03 10.01 -7.58
C GLY A 43 0.46 10.19 -7.85
N SER A 44 0.84 10.06 -9.12
CA SER A 44 2.22 9.85 -9.56
C SER A 44 2.99 11.10 -9.97
N THR A 45 2.31 12.24 -10.17
CA THR A 45 2.97 13.48 -10.63
C THR A 45 2.33 14.73 -10.04
N PRO A 46 3.08 15.84 -9.88
CA PRO A 46 2.52 17.10 -9.40
C PRO A 46 1.28 17.57 -10.19
N GLY A 47 1.31 17.44 -11.52
CA GLY A 47 0.16 17.82 -12.35
C GLY A 47 -1.07 16.96 -12.08
N GLN A 48 -0.89 15.66 -11.86
CA GLN A 48 -1.99 14.75 -11.52
C GLN A 48 -2.55 15.05 -10.12
N GLY A 49 -1.69 15.29 -9.12
CA GLY A 49 -2.12 15.63 -7.77
C GLY A 49 -2.87 16.97 -7.70
N ALA A 50 -2.41 17.99 -8.43
CA ALA A 50 -3.11 19.27 -8.54
C ALA A 50 -4.52 19.10 -9.15
N ALA A 51 -4.62 18.34 -10.24
CA ALA A 51 -5.89 18.06 -10.91
C ALA A 51 -6.83 17.20 -10.03
N LEU A 52 -6.30 16.23 -9.28
CA LEU A 52 -7.05 15.45 -8.31
C LEU A 52 -7.65 16.33 -7.21
N LEU A 53 -6.84 17.21 -6.63
CA LEU A 53 -7.30 18.12 -5.57
C LEU A 53 -8.40 19.07 -6.08
N GLU A 54 -8.26 19.61 -7.29
CA GLU A 54 -9.30 20.43 -7.91
C GLU A 54 -10.61 19.65 -8.07
N ARG A 55 -10.54 18.42 -8.60
CA ARG A 55 -11.70 17.55 -8.77
C ARG A 55 -12.33 17.12 -7.45
N ALA A 56 -11.52 16.91 -6.42
CA ALA A 56 -12.01 16.60 -5.08
C ALA A 56 -12.77 17.79 -4.48
N ARG A 57 -12.23 19.02 -4.60
CA ARG A 57 -12.89 20.26 -4.15
C ARG A 57 -14.23 20.50 -4.85
N GLY A 58 -14.31 20.18 -6.14
CA GLY A 58 -15.56 20.28 -6.90
C GLY A 58 -16.62 19.25 -6.52
N PHE A 59 -16.21 18.10 -5.97
CA PHE A 59 -17.12 16.99 -5.63
C PHE A 59 -17.54 16.97 -4.17
N ALA A 60 -16.63 17.27 -3.23
CA ALA A 60 -16.80 17.01 -1.80
C ALA A 60 -17.96 17.77 -1.14
N GLY A 61 -18.39 18.90 -1.70
CA GLY A 61 -19.41 19.78 -1.09
C GLY A 61 -18.96 20.52 0.18
N VAL A 62 -17.81 20.14 0.74
CA VAL A 62 -17.13 20.76 1.89
C VAL A 62 -15.66 21.02 1.56
N PRO A 63 -14.95 21.88 2.31
CA PRO A 63 -13.53 22.13 2.08
C PRO A 63 -12.69 20.83 2.18
N VAL A 64 -11.99 20.48 1.09
CA VAL A 64 -10.91 19.49 1.15
C VAL A 64 -9.74 20.12 1.88
N SER A 65 -9.36 19.54 3.02
CA SER A 65 -8.45 20.16 3.99
C SER A 65 -7.20 19.33 4.25
N HIS A 66 -7.26 18.02 3.98
CA HIS A 66 -6.15 17.12 4.24
C HIS A 66 -5.92 16.15 3.08
N VAL A 67 -4.70 15.61 3.01
CA VAL A 67 -4.36 14.42 2.24
C VAL A 67 -3.52 13.49 3.12
N VAL A 68 -3.81 12.20 3.07
CA VAL A 68 -3.07 11.15 3.77
C VAL A 68 -2.35 10.29 2.73
N VAL A 69 -1.03 10.14 2.83
CA VAL A 69 -0.22 9.30 1.93
C VAL A 69 0.04 7.96 2.61
N THR A 70 -0.36 6.86 1.94
CA THR A 70 -0.37 5.53 2.55
C THR A 70 1.01 4.90 2.69
N HIS A 71 1.90 5.12 1.73
CA HIS A 71 3.25 4.55 1.72
C HIS A 71 4.13 5.26 0.67
N PRO A 72 5.46 5.04 0.66
CA PRO A 72 6.41 5.83 -0.13
C PRO A 72 6.61 5.35 -1.58
N HIS A 73 5.58 4.80 -2.22
CA HIS A 73 5.62 4.54 -3.67
C HIS A 73 5.23 5.76 -4.48
N HIS A 74 5.93 5.95 -5.60
CA HIS A 74 5.90 7.16 -6.41
C HIS A 74 4.47 7.51 -6.88
N ASP A 75 3.68 6.51 -7.22
CA ASP A 75 2.33 6.61 -7.74
C ASP A 75 1.23 6.85 -6.70
N HIS A 76 1.57 6.75 -5.41
CA HIS A 76 0.70 7.14 -4.31
C HIS A 76 1.05 8.51 -3.74
N TRP A 77 2.30 8.95 -3.92
CA TRP A 77 2.91 10.04 -3.15
C TRP A 77 3.33 11.26 -3.96
N PHE A 78 3.81 11.12 -5.19
CA PHE A 78 4.45 12.25 -5.89
C PHE A 78 3.50 13.37 -6.28
N GLY A 79 2.21 13.07 -6.39
CA GLY A 79 1.16 14.07 -6.60
C GLY A 79 1.08 15.10 -5.48
N LEU A 80 1.57 14.78 -4.28
CA LEU A 80 1.63 15.70 -3.15
C LEU A 80 2.34 17.01 -3.51
N ALA A 81 3.40 16.96 -4.33
CA ALA A 81 4.13 18.16 -4.76
C ALA A 81 3.27 19.16 -5.58
N GLY A 82 2.13 18.75 -6.11
CA GLY A 82 1.18 19.62 -6.80
C GLY A 82 0.00 20.08 -5.95
N MET A 83 -0.15 19.55 -4.74
CA MET A 83 -1.28 19.87 -3.87
C MET A 83 -0.93 21.06 -2.97
N SER A 84 -1.78 22.09 -2.97
CA SER A 84 -1.56 23.31 -2.18
C SER A 84 -2.81 23.75 -1.41
N GLY A 85 -2.59 24.35 -0.25
CA GLY A 85 -3.66 24.83 0.63
C GLY A 85 -4.43 23.72 1.35
N ILE A 86 -3.79 22.57 1.56
CA ILE A 86 -4.26 21.46 2.39
C ILE A 86 -3.08 20.95 3.24
N THR A 87 -3.37 20.27 4.36
CA THR A 87 -2.36 19.66 5.22
C THR A 87 -2.11 18.21 4.79
N SER A 88 -0.85 17.87 4.55
CA SER A 88 -0.44 16.50 4.22
C SER A 88 0.02 15.71 5.44
N ILE A 89 -0.37 14.44 5.48
CA ILE A 89 -0.13 13.52 6.59
C ILE A 89 0.50 12.25 6.03
N ALA A 90 1.58 11.79 6.65
CA ALA A 90 2.16 10.48 6.35
C ALA A 90 2.85 9.88 7.58
N HIS A 91 3.28 8.62 7.47
CA HIS A 91 4.16 8.03 8.47
C HIS A 91 5.53 8.74 8.52
N GLU A 92 6.19 8.78 9.68
CA GLU A 92 7.47 9.46 9.85
C GLU A 92 8.61 8.89 8.98
N ASP A 93 8.52 7.61 8.63
CA ASP A 93 9.50 6.94 7.76
C ASP A 93 9.26 7.12 6.26
N LEU A 94 8.30 7.95 5.83
CA LEU A 94 8.01 8.18 4.40
C LEU A 94 9.26 8.57 3.59
N LEU A 95 10.16 9.36 4.20
CA LEU A 95 11.41 9.83 3.58
C LEU A 95 12.64 9.00 3.96
N CYS A 96 12.47 7.93 4.75
CA CYS A 96 13.58 7.14 5.28
C CYS A 96 14.09 6.15 4.23
N ASP A 97 15.36 6.29 3.81
CA ASP A 97 16.04 5.52 2.76
C ASP A 97 15.16 5.19 1.55
N PRO A 98 14.78 6.20 0.75
CA PRO A 98 13.94 5.98 -0.43
C PRO A 98 14.59 4.96 -1.38
N GLU A 99 13.76 4.06 -1.91
CA GLU A 99 14.23 3.01 -2.82
C GLU A 99 14.76 3.60 -4.13
N ALA A 100 15.70 2.88 -4.77
CA ALA A 100 16.31 3.34 -6.01
C ALA A 100 15.25 3.60 -7.10
N GLU A 101 14.23 2.74 -7.19
CA GLU A 101 13.13 2.90 -8.14
C GLU A 101 12.32 4.19 -7.90
N VAL A 102 12.12 4.58 -6.64
CA VAL A 102 11.46 5.85 -6.26
C VAL A 102 12.31 7.04 -6.70
N LEU A 103 13.62 6.99 -6.49
CA LEU A 103 14.54 8.04 -6.91
C LEU A 103 14.62 8.16 -8.44
N ASP A 104 14.65 7.03 -9.14
CA ASP A 104 14.65 6.99 -10.61
C ASP A 104 13.33 7.54 -11.17
N ALA A 105 12.19 7.17 -10.57
CA ALA A 105 10.88 7.72 -10.92
C ALA A 105 10.84 9.24 -10.70
N ALA A 106 11.40 9.74 -9.59
CA ALA A 106 11.45 11.18 -9.31
C ALA A 106 12.28 11.92 -10.37
N ALA A 107 13.44 11.37 -10.74
CA ALA A 107 14.29 11.92 -11.78
C ALA A 107 13.58 11.91 -13.15
N ALA A 108 12.86 10.84 -13.49
CA ALA A 108 12.15 10.69 -14.74
C ALA A 108 11.06 11.77 -14.96
N ILE A 109 10.46 12.28 -13.89
CA ILE A 109 9.46 13.35 -13.93
C ILE A 109 10.02 14.73 -13.56
N GLY A 110 11.33 14.84 -13.31
CA GLY A 110 12.00 16.10 -13.00
C GLY A 110 11.74 16.63 -11.59
N LEU A 111 11.39 15.77 -10.62
CA LEU A 111 11.32 16.16 -9.21
C LEU A 111 12.74 16.31 -8.65
N SER A 112 13.10 17.55 -8.29
CA SER A 112 14.40 17.86 -7.68
C SER A 112 14.50 17.45 -6.21
N ARG A 113 13.36 17.23 -5.55
CA ARG A 113 13.23 16.74 -4.19
C ARG A 113 11.96 15.92 -4.05
N LEU A 114 12.01 14.90 -3.20
CA LEU A 114 10.83 14.14 -2.83
C LEU A 114 9.88 15.02 -1.99
N PRO A 115 8.54 14.91 -2.17
CA PRO A 115 7.59 15.77 -1.45
C PRO A 115 7.54 15.43 0.05
N ALA A 116 7.95 16.36 0.92
CA ALA A 116 7.82 16.16 2.37
C ALA A 116 6.38 16.39 2.84
N PRO A 117 5.84 15.55 3.73
CA PRO A 117 4.55 15.80 4.37
C PRO A 117 4.66 16.98 5.35
N ASP A 118 3.56 17.70 5.56
CA ASP A 118 3.48 18.79 6.54
C ASP A 118 3.52 18.25 7.97
N GLU A 119 2.90 17.09 8.18
CA GLU A 119 2.78 16.45 9.47
C GLU A 119 3.04 14.95 9.38
N THR A 120 3.82 14.43 10.33
CA THR A 120 4.11 13.00 10.45
C THR A 120 3.54 12.41 11.74
N PHE A 121 3.42 11.10 11.78
CA PHE A 121 3.10 10.34 12.98
C PHE A 121 3.82 8.98 12.96
N SER A 122 3.96 8.36 14.13
CA SER A 122 4.68 7.09 14.30
C SER A 122 3.79 5.86 14.47
N LEU A 123 2.68 5.98 15.22
CA LEU A 123 1.81 4.82 15.51
C LEU A 123 0.39 5.04 15.03
N ALA A 124 -0.27 6.09 15.52
CA ALA A 124 -1.66 6.34 15.21
C ALA A 124 -1.93 7.84 15.16
N ARG A 125 -2.87 8.20 14.29
CA ARG A 125 -3.40 9.55 14.18
C ARG A 125 -4.89 9.49 13.87
N SER A 126 -5.65 10.45 14.40
CA SER A 126 -7.07 10.57 14.08
C SER A 126 -7.44 11.96 13.61
N LEU A 127 -8.38 12.03 12.69
CA LEU A 127 -8.92 13.25 12.13
C LEU A 127 -10.45 13.18 12.12
N ASP A 128 -11.11 14.14 12.76
CA ASP A 128 -12.56 14.33 12.66
C ASP A 128 -12.88 15.29 11.52
N LEU A 129 -13.67 14.82 10.55
CA LEU A 129 -14.08 15.57 9.38
C LEU A 129 -15.44 16.29 9.53
N GLY A 130 -15.98 16.30 10.76
CA GLY A 130 -17.33 16.77 11.06
C GLY A 130 -18.28 15.57 11.11
N GLY A 131 -18.11 14.70 12.11
CA GLY A 131 -18.96 13.52 12.33
C GLY A 131 -18.47 12.25 11.63
N VAL A 132 -17.52 12.37 10.70
CA VAL A 132 -16.82 11.23 10.08
C VAL A 132 -15.39 11.19 10.58
N ARG A 133 -15.02 10.12 11.27
CA ARG A 133 -13.69 9.94 11.87
C ARG A 133 -12.80 9.10 10.95
N LEU A 134 -11.61 9.61 10.66
CA LEU A 134 -10.51 8.86 10.08
C LEU A 134 -9.56 8.44 11.19
N GLU A 135 -9.19 7.16 11.21
CA GLU A 135 -8.16 6.60 12.07
C GLU A 135 -7.05 6.04 11.21
N THR A 136 -5.91 6.71 11.21
CA THR A 136 -4.72 6.32 10.46
C THR A 136 -3.77 5.58 11.39
N LEU A 137 -3.37 4.37 11.01
CA LEU A 137 -2.59 3.46 11.85
C LEU A 137 -1.38 2.94 11.08
N HIS A 138 -0.20 3.01 11.69
CA HIS A 138 0.96 2.23 11.28
C HIS A 138 0.97 0.94 12.11
N LEU A 139 0.75 -0.20 11.45
CA LEU A 139 0.64 -1.51 12.12
C LEU A 139 1.97 -2.29 12.13
N GLY A 140 3.02 -1.68 11.59
CA GLY A 140 4.36 -2.27 11.42
C GLY A 140 4.80 -2.30 9.96
N PRO A 141 6.08 -2.59 9.70
CA PRO A 141 6.60 -2.72 8.34
C PRO A 141 5.99 -3.94 7.64
N ALA A 142 5.67 -3.82 6.36
CA ALA A 142 5.07 -4.90 5.57
C ALA A 142 5.42 -4.76 4.08
N HIS A 143 4.58 -4.12 3.28
CA HIS A 143 4.88 -3.78 1.89
C HIS A 143 6.05 -2.81 1.78
N THR A 144 6.06 -1.81 2.66
CA THR A 144 7.16 -0.89 2.91
C THR A 144 7.38 -0.74 4.41
N ARG A 145 8.37 0.05 4.80
CA ARG A 145 8.59 0.41 6.21
C ARG A 145 7.57 1.41 6.76
N ALA A 146 6.87 2.13 5.88
CA ALA A 146 6.07 3.28 6.22
C ALA A 146 4.58 3.08 5.88
N ASP A 147 4.16 1.82 5.70
CA ASP A 147 2.78 1.48 5.38
C ASP A 147 1.83 1.94 6.46
N ILE A 148 0.71 2.52 6.05
CA ILE A 148 -0.38 2.86 6.96
C ILE A 148 -1.69 2.33 6.42
N VAL A 149 -2.58 1.96 7.34
CA VAL A 149 -4.00 1.74 7.02
C VAL A 149 -4.80 2.96 7.47
N VAL A 150 -5.87 3.28 6.73
CA VAL A 150 -6.82 4.31 7.13
C VAL A 150 -8.18 3.69 7.33
N VAL A 151 -8.63 3.62 8.58
CA VAL A 151 -9.94 3.10 8.97
C VAL A 151 -10.94 4.26 9.02
N VAL A 152 -12.12 4.06 8.45
CA VAL A 152 -13.28 4.95 8.58
C VAL A 152 -14.39 4.18 9.30
N PRO A 153 -14.35 4.08 10.65
CA PRO A 153 -15.16 3.10 11.38
C PRO A 153 -16.67 3.26 11.16
N GLY A 154 -17.15 4.50 11.08
CA GLY A 154 -18.58 4.78 10.88
C GLY A 154 -19.11 4.37 9.50
N GLU A 155 -18.22 4.14 8.54
CA GLU A 155 -18.55 3.78 7.16
C GLU A 155 -18.21 2.31 6.85
N ASP A 156 -17.57 1.61 7.79
CA ASP A 156 -17.09 0.23 7.64
C ASP A 156 -16.18 0.04 6.41
N VAL A 157 -15.25 0.99 6.22
CA VAL A 157 -14.26 1.00 5.13
C VAL A 157 -12.84 1.13 5.68
N ILE A 158 -11.91 0.34 5.15
CA ILE A 158 -10.47 0.42 5.46
C ILE A 158 -9.68 0.58 4.16
N PHE A 159 -8.86 1.63 4.08
CA PHE A 159 -7.87 1.81 3.03
C PHE A 159 -6.60 1.05 3.40
N MET A 160 -6.16 0.16 2.51
CA MET A 160 -5.04 -0.74 2.75
C MET A 160 -3.75 -0.27 2.08
N GLY A 161 -3.81 0.69 1.15
CA GLY A 161 -2.71 0.92 0.22
C GLY A 161 -2.29 -0.40 -0.42
N ASP A 162 -1.01 -0.53 -0.71
CA ASP A 162 -0.45 -1.72 -1.36
C ASP A 162 -0.21 -2.89 -0.38
N LEU A 163 -0.64 -2.78 0.89
CA LEU A 163 -0.70 -3.95 1.77
C LEU A 163 -1.64 -5.01 1.20
N VAL A 164 -2.66 -4.58 0.46
CA VAL A 164 -3.58 -5.44 -0.27
C VAL A 164 -3.59 -5.08 -1.75
N GLU A 165 -3.26 -6.05 -2.59
CA GLU A 165 -3.22 -5.89 -4.05
C GLU A 165 -4.33 -6.67 -4.73
N SER A 166 -5.17 -5.98 -5.52
CA SER A 166 -6.28 -6.60 -6.26
C SER A 166 -6.12 -6.55 -7.77
N ALA A 167 -5.20 -5.72 -8.27
CA ALA A 167 -4.91 -5.56 -9.70
C ALA A 167 -3.83 -6.54 -10.20
N GLY A 168 -3.21 -7.30 -9.30
CA GLY A 168 -2.15 -8.27 -9.58
C GLY A 168 -1.66 -8.91 -8.28
N ASP A 169 -0.55 -9.64 -8.36
CA ASP A 169 0.14 -10.18 -7.20
C ASP A 169 0.68 -9.07 -6.28
N PRO A 170 0.87 -9.34 -4.97
CA PRO A 170 1.59 -8.44 -4.08
C PRO A 170 2.96 -8.05 -4.63
N GLN A 171 3.27 -6.75 -4.62
CA GLN A 171 4.57 -6.26 -5.07
C GLN A 171 5.61 -6.40 -3.94
N PHE A 172 6.63 -7.23 -4.16
CA PHE A 172 7.76 -7.34 -3.26
C PHE A 172 8.89 -6.40 -3.68
N GLY A 173 9.48 -5.69 -2.71
CA GLY A 173 10.61 -4.80 -2.92
C GLY A 173 11.69 -4.93 -1.84
N PRO A 174 12.88 -4.34 -2.06
CA PRO A 174 13.92 -4.22 -1.03
C PRO A 174 13.42 -3.75 0.34
N ALA A 175 12.44 -2.84 0.37
CA ALA A 175 11.84 -2.35 1.61
C ALA A 175 10.81 -3.30 2.27
N SER A 176 10.24 -4.26 1.54
CA SER A 176 9.07 -5.03 2.01
C SER A 176 9.42 -6.08 3.04
N ASP A 177 8.99 -6.00 4.30
CA ASP A 177 9.17 -7.06 5.30
C ASP A 177 8.14 -8.19 5.14
N ILE A 178 8.47 -9.15 4.26
CA ILE A 178 7.72 -10.40 4.02
C ILE A 178 7.44 -11.16 5.34
N GLY A 179 8.31 -11.00 6.34
CA GLY A 179 8.22 -11.66 7.64
C GLY A 179 7.05 -11.18 8.49
N SER A 180 6.87 -9.86 8.54
CA SER A 180 5.83 -9.21 9.35
C SER A 180 4.56 -8.92 8.57
N TRP A 181 4.60 -8.90 7.23
CA TRP A 181 3.45 -8.56 6.39
C TRP A 181 2.18 -9.37 6.73
N PRO A 182 2.20 -10.70 6.92
CA PRO A 182 1.00 -11.43 7.30
C PRO A 182 0.42 -10.99 8.65
N LYS A 183 1.26 -10.60 9.61
CA LYS A 183 0.82 -10.08 10.90
C LYS A 183 0.19 -8.70 10.76
N VAL A 184 0.76 -7.82 9.93
CA VAL A 184 0.19 -6.50 9.65
C VAL A 184 -1.22 -6.64 9.04
N LEU A 185 -1.41 -7.60 8.13
CA LEU A 185 -2.72 -7.93 7.59
C LEU A 185 -3.67 -8.52 8.64
N ASP A 186 -3.18 -9.38 9.54
CA ASP A 186 -3.99 -9.88 10.68
C ASP A 186 -4.46 -8.73 11.58
N ASP A 187 -3.58 -7.77 11.88
CA ASP A 187 -3.91 -6.63 12.74
C ASP A 187 -4.94 -5.70 12.04
N ALA A 188 -4.81 -5.48 10.73
CA ALA A 188 -5.78 -4.72 9.95
C ALA A 188 -7.14 -5.43 9.85
N LEU A 189 -7.14 -6.74 9.63
CA LEU A 189 -8.34 -7.59 9.70
C LEU A 189 -8.95 -7.57 11.12
N GLY A 190 -8.14 -7.47 12.17
CA GLY A 190 -8.62 -7.34 13.55
C GLY A 190 -9.39 -6.05 13.83
N ALA A 191 -9.15 -4.99 13.03
CA ALA A 191 -9.87 -3.73 13.09
C ALA A 191 -11.17 -3.73 12.27
N SER A 192 -11.50 -4.84 11.60
CA SER A 192 -12.64 -4.95 10.69
C SER A 192 -13.80 -5.78 11.27
N THR A 193 -14.96 -5.62 10.67
CA THR A 193 -16.12 -6.50 10.78
C THR A 193 -16.23 -7.43 9.55
N GLU A 194 -17.19 -8.34 9.56
CA GLU A 194 -17.52 -9.19 8.40
C GLU A 194 -18.07 -8.37 7.21
N ALA A 195 -18.64 -7.19 7.45
CA ALA A 195 -19.19 -6.32 6.41
C ALA A 195 -18.18 -5.28 5.89
N THR A 196 -16.98 -5.22 6.47
CA THR A 196 -15.98 -4.23 6.11
C THR A 196 -15.56 -4.37 4.66
N ARG A 197 -15.55 -3.23 3.96
CA ARG A 197 -14.96 -3.13 2.63
C ARG A 197 -13.52 -2.63 2.74
N PHE A 198 -12.61 -3.30 2.05
CA PHE A 198 -11.21 -2.92 2.00
C PHE A 198 -10.92 -2.26 0.67
N VAL A 199 -10.16 -1.16 0.67
CA VAL A 199 -9.73 -0.45 -0.54
C VAL A 199 -8.26 -0.81 -0.79
N PRO A 200 -7.97 -1.65 -1.81
CA PRO A 200 -6.62 -1.95 -2.27
C PRO A 200 -5.94 -0.70 -2.85
N GLY A 201 -4.60 -0.69 -2.86
CA GLY A 201 -3.80 0.40 -3.45
C GLY A 201 -4.05 0.58 -4.95
N HIS A 202 -4.32 -0.53 -5.64
CA HIS A 202 -4.63 -0.53 -7.07
C HIS A 202 -5.94 -1.23 -7.41
N ALA A 203 -6.66 -0.65 -8.37
CA ALA A 203 -7.87 -1.21 -8.95
C ALA A 203 -7.55 -1.92 -10.28
N PRO A 204 -8.23 -3.04 -10.60
CA PRO A 204 -8.10 -3.73 -11.88
C PRO A 204 -8.33 -2.80 -13.07
N ALA A 205 -7.77 -3.13 -14.24
CA ALA A 205 -7.79 -2.27 -15.43
C ALA A 205 -9.19 -1.81 -15.90
N GLY A 206 -10.26 -2.53 -15.56
CA GLY A 206 -11.65 -2.14 -15.83
C GLY A 206 -12.23 -1.11 -14.84
N GLY A 207 -11.58 -0.90 -13.69
CA GLY A 207 -12.01 0.02 -12.63
C GLY A 207 -13.38 -0.30 -12.03
N GLU A 208 -13.91 -1.51 -12.27
CA GLU A 208 -15.28 -1.92 -11.90
C GLU A 208 -15.38 -2.25 -10.41
N GLU A 209 -14.35 -2.93 -9.89
CA GLU A 209 -14.22 -3.35 -8.49
C GLU A 209 -13.17 -2.47 -7.80
N LEU A 210 -13.62 -1.63 -6.87
CA LEU A 210 -12.77 -0.67 -6.13
C LEU A 210 -12.54 -1.07 -4.68
N THR A 211 -13.21 -2.14 -4.25
CA THR A 211 -13.12 -2.67 -2.90
C THR A 211 -13.11 -4.18 -2.97
N VAL A 212 -12.37 -4.80 -2.05
CA VAL A 212 -12.40 -6.23 -1.82
C VAL A 212 -13.03 -6.52 -0.44
N ASP A 213 -13.43 -7.77 -0.23
CA ASP A 213 -13.99 -8.22 1.04
C ASP A 213 -12.93 -8.78 1.98
N ARG A 214 -13.38 -9.15 3.18
CA ARG A 214 -12.56 -9.74 4.23
C ARG A 214 -11.92 -11.07 3.81
N GLU A 215 -12.64 -11.88 3.01
CA GLU A 215 -12.16 -13.18 2.54
C GLU A 215 -10.97 -12.99 1.58
N PHE A 216 -11.04 -12.00 0.69
CA PHE A 216 -9.93 -11.65 -0.19
C PHE A 216 -8.67 -11.30 0.61
N CYS A 217 -8.79 -10.39 1.57
CA CYS A 217 -7.66 -9.97 2.40
C CYS A 217 -7.08 -11.14 3.21
N PHE A 218 -7.94 -12.02 3.74
CA PHE A 218 -7.49 -13.20 4.48
C PHE A 218 -6.73 -14.20 3.58
N ARG A 219 -7.22 -14.43 2.37
CA ARG A 219 -6.54 -15.31 1.39
C ARG A 219 -5.19 -14.75 0.98
N GLN A 220 -5.08 -13.48 0.62
CA GLN A 220 -3.79 -12.87 0.28
C GLN A 220 -2.82 -12.90 1.46
N ARG A 221 -3.30 -12.61 2.67
CA ARG A 221 -2.52 -12.80 3.90
C ARG A 221 -2.00 -14.23 4.05
N ALA A 222 -2.80 -15.23 3.73
CA ALA A 222 -2.38 -16.63 3.78
C ALA A 222 -1.34 -16.95 2.70
N GLU A 223 -1.51 -16.43 1.48
CA GLU A 223 -0.58 -16.59 0.36
C GLU A 223 0.80 -16.00 0.67
N ILE A 224 0.86 -14.78 1.21
CA ILE A 224 2.12 -14.15 1.64
C ILE A 224 2.79 -14.98 2.76
N ALA A 225 2.02 -15.49 3.73
CA ALA A 225 2.56 -16.36 4.77
C ALA A 225 3.09 -17.69 4.22
N MET A 226 2.43 -18.26 3.20
CA MET A 226 2.90 -19.47 2.52
C MET A 226 4.24 -19.22 1.83
N VAL A 227 4.43 -18.06 1.19
CA VAL A 227 5.73 -17.69 0.60
C VAL A 227 6.83 -17.74 1.65
N GLN A 228 6.65 -17.05 2.78
CA GLN A 228 7.65 -17.05 3.85
C GLN A 228 7.93 -18.45 4.40
N GLY A 229 6.88 -19.18 4.81
CA GLY A 229 7.04 -20.50 5.43
C GLY A 229 7.68 -21.51 4.48
N THR A 230 7.38 -21.42 3.18
CA THR A 230 7.99 -22.27 2.15
C THR A 230 9.46 -21.96 1.99
N ILE A 231 9.83 -20.68 1.92
CA ILE A 231 11.23 -20.25 1.80
C ILE A 231 12.05 -20.68 3.00
N GLU A 232 11.56 -20.45 4.22
CA GLU A 232 12.23 -20.90 5.44
C GLU A 232 12.44 -22.42 5.40
N GLY A 233 11.40 -23.19 5.06
CA GLY A 233 11.48 -24.64 4.92
C GLY A 233 12.51 -25.10 3.87
N LEU A 234 12.60 -24.41 2.73
CA LEU A 234 13.59 -24.69 1.68
C LEU A 234 15.02 -24.44 2.18
N VAL A 235 15.25 -23.31 2.85
CA VAL A 235 16.55 -22.97 3.44
C VAL A 235 16.96 -24.00 4.49
N TYR A 236 16.06 -24.39 5.39
CA TYR A 236 16.36 -25.44 6.38
C TYR A 236 16.68 -26.81 5.77
N ARG A 237 16.12 -27.13 4.60
CA ARG A 237 16.46 -28.35 3.84
C ARG A 237 17.75 -28.23 3.02
N GLY A 238 18.43 -27.08 3.06
CA GLY A 238 19.65 -26.84 2.30
C GLY A 238 19.42 -26.56 0.81
N VAL A 239 18.21 -26.14 0.42
CA VAL A 239 17.91 -25.73 -0.97
C VAL A 239 18.46 -24.32 -1.21
N THR A 240 19.31 -24.19 -2.23
CA THR A 240 19.90 -22.92 -2.64
C THR A 240 18.89 -22.03 -3.37
N LEU A 241 19.12 -20.72 -3.36
CA LEU A 241 18.28 -19.74 -4.08
C LEU A 241 18.09 -20.12 -5.56
N GLU A 242 19.15 -20.60 -6.22
CA GLU A 242 19.12 -21.04 -7.63
C GLU A 242 18.06 -22.11 -7.91
N ASN A 243 17.84 -23.02 -6.95
CA ASN A 243 16.90 -24.13 -7.11
C ASN A 243 15.52 -23.84 -6.48
N ALA A 244 15.40 -22.77 -5.69
CA ALA A 244 14.23 -22.53 -4.84
C ALA A 244 12.93 -22.44 -5.64
N LEU A 245 12.95 -21.71 -6.76
CA LEU A 245 11.78 -21.51 -7.61
C LEU A 245 11.16 -22.84 -8.10
N GLY A 246 12.00 -23.79 -8.53
CA GLY A 246 11.55 -25.11 -8.99
C GLY A 246 11.36 -26.15 -7.88
N SER A 247 11.52 -25.78 -6.61
CA SER A 247 11.49 -26.71 -5.47
C SER A 247 10.19 -26.69 -4.68
N ALA A 248 9.20 -25.89 -5.10
CA ALA A 248 7.89 -25.77 -4.46
C ALA A 248 6.82 -25.29 -5.46
N GLU A 249 5.56 -25.45 -5.09
CA GLU A 249 4.44 -24.74 -5.71
C GLU A 249 4.28 -23.39 -5.02
N TRP A 250 4.16 -22.32 -5.79
CA TRP A 250 4.07 -20.96 -5.29
C TRP A 250 2.66 -20.39 -5.46
N PRO A 251 2.20 -19.54 -4.53
CA PRO A 251 0.87 -18.93 -4.64
C PRO A 251 0.80 -17.76 -5.63
N PHE A 252 1.95 -17.25 -6.08
CA PHE A 252 2.09 -16.11 -6.97
C PHE A 252 2.83 -16.50 -8.25
N ASP A 253 2.74 -15.65 -9.26
CA ASP A 253 3.36 -15.85 -10.55
C ASP A 253 4.89 -15.93 -10.45
N GLU A 254 5.49 -16.57 -11.47
CA GLU A 254 6.93 -16.80 -11.52
C GLU A 254 7.74 -15.49 -11.41
N ASP A 255 7.29 -14.42 -12.07
CA ASP A 255 7.94 -13.12 -12.05
C ASP A 255 7.92 -12.50 -10.65
N THR A 256 6.79 -12.56 -9.96
CA THR A 256 6.65 -12.15 -8.55
C THR A 256 7.62 -12.92 -7.67
N MET A 257 7.67 -14.24 -7.82
CA MET A 257 8.53 -15.09 -7.03
C MET A 257 10.02 -14.87 -7.30
N ARG A 258 10.39 -14.54 -8.54
CA ARG A 258 11.78 -14.17 -8.90
C ARG A 258 12.28 -12.92 -8.17
N VAL A 259 11.38 -12.04 -7.76
CA VAL A 259 11.70 -10.87 -6.92
C VAL A 259 11.68 -11.24 -5.43
N ALA A 260 10.65 -11.94 -4.96
CA ALA A 260 10.49 -12.28 -3.55
C ALA A 260 11.59 -13.21 -3.01
N LEU A 261 12.00 -14.22 -3.80
CA LEU A 261 12.95 -15.24 -3.37
C LEU A 261 14.32 -14.67 -2.96
N PRO A 262 15.02 -13.88 -3.80
CA PRO A 262 16.29 -13.28 -3.41
C PRO A 262 16.22 -12.40 -2.16
N LEU A 263 15.11 -11.66 -1.99
CA LEU A 263 14.90 -10.78 -0.83
C LEU A 263 14.80 -11.59 0.47
N ALA A 264 13.96 -12.62 0.47
CA ALA A 264 13.78 -13.48 1.64
C ALA A 264 15.04 -14.27 1.99
N TYR A 265 15.73 -14.85 0.99
CA TYR A 265 17.00 -15.56 1.21
C TYR A 265 18.07 -14.65 1.81
N ARG A 266 18.18 -13.40 1.32
CA ARG A 266 19.13 -12.42 1.87
C ARG A 266 18.84 -12.12 3.34
N ARG A 267 17.58 -11.89 3.70
CA ARG A 267 17.19 -11.62 5.10
C ARG A 267 17.43 -12.79 6.03
N LEU A 268 17.21 -14.02 5.56
CA LEU A 268 17.54 -15.21 6.35
C LEU A 268 19.05 -15.33 6.57
N ALA A 269 19.85 -15.06 5.53
CA ALA A 269 21.31 -15.06 5.65
C ALA A 269 21.82 -13.98 6.63
N GLU A 270 21.23 -12.78 6.62
CA GLU A 270 21.51 -11.71 7.60
C GLU A 270 21.21 -12.13 9.05
N LYS A 271 20.25 -13.04 9.25
CA LYS A 271 19.92 -13.67 10.54
C LYS A 271 20.79 -14.91 10.85
N GLY A 272 21.76 -15.23 9.99
CA GLY A 272 22.63 -16.42 10.13
C GLY A 272 21.96 -17.73 9.74
N VAL A 273 20.79 -17.68 9.09
CA VAL A 273 20.05 -18.83 8.59
C VAL A 273 20.38 -19.03 7.12
N GLU A 274 21.25 -19.98 6.84
CA GLU A 274 21.70 -20.28 5.48
C GLU A 274 21.39 -21.73 5.10
N PRO A 275 21.28 -22.04 3.78
CA PRO A 275 21.10 -23.41 3.32
C PRO A 275 22.25 -24.31 3.79
N ARG A 276 21.99 -25.19 4.74
CA ARG A 276 22.97 -26.18 5.22
C ARG A 276 22.53 -27.57 4.81
N ARG A 277 23.42 -28.30 4.13
CA ARG A 277 23.26 -29.74 3.95
C ARG A 277 23.48 -30.40 5.31
N HIS A 278 22.41 -30.79 5.97
CA HIS A 278 22.52 -31.72 7.08
C HIS A 278 22.98 -33.07 6.53
N LEU A 279 24.20 -33.48 6.87
CA LEU A 279 24.63 -34.87 6.65
C LEU A 279 23.68 -35.76 7.46
N PRO A 280 23.16 -36.86 6.89
CA PRO A 280 22.29 -37.77 7.63
C PRO A 280 23.00 -38.21 8.90
N LEU A 281 22.29 -38.15 10.04
CA LEU A 281 22.77 -38.76 11.28
C LEU A 281 22.86 -40.26 11.02
N VAL A 282 24.10 -40.76 11.01
CA VAL A 282 24.44 -42.19 10.83
C VAL A 282 24.12 -42.96 12.10
#